data_AF-A0AAD1ELT5-F1
#
_entry.id   AF-A0AAD1ELT5-F1
#
_cell.length_a   1.000
_cell.length_b   1.000
_cell.length_c   1.000
_cell.angle_alpha   90.00
_cell.angle_beta   90.00
_cell.angle_gamma   90.00
#
_symmetry.space_group_name_H-M   'P 1'
#
loop_
_entity.id
_entity.type
_entity.pdbx_description
1 polymer ?
#
loop_
_entity_poly.entity_id
_entity_poly.type
_entity_poly.pdbx_seq_one_letter_code
_entity_poly.pdbx_strand_id
1 'polypeptide(L)'
;MTRTLNRMGVMADRKLLTARSAAAAIRIELAADDEAAAIRLATEALAHLARATTSEEIQDFVRAPGSTGDQRFDTLLATLTRLHLSERGAPVPEWTDAPPLAREWLPGATGEPVPEWLAIVRAQTPALLLRKNILSRVQDWTAA
;
A
#
# COMPACT_ATOMS: atom_id res chain seq x y z
N MET A 1 37.34 8.21 4.36
CA MET A 1 35.96 8.75 4.26
C MET A 1 35.23 7.99 3.18
N THR A 2 34.63 6.85 3.54
CA THR A 2 33.95 5.97 2.59
C THR A 2 32.56 6.52 2.34
N ARG A 3 32.35 7.07 1.14
CA ARG A 3 31.05 7.52 0.63
C ARG A 3 30.12 6.31 0.62
N THR A 4 29.15 6.29 1.53
CA THR A 4 28.08 5.28 1.54
C THR A 4 27.32 5.40 0.22
N LEU A 5 27.69 4.57 -0.76
CA LEU A 5 26.83 4.30 -1.91
C LEU A 5 25.54 3.75 -1.32
N ASN A 6 24.48 4.56 -1.37
CA ASN A 6 23.12 4.14 -1.17
C ASN A 6 22.88 2.98 -2.15
N ARG A 7 23.12 1.73 -1.70
CA ARG A 7 22.87 0.54 -2.51
C ARG A 7 21.38 0.56 -2.80
N MET A 8 21.04 0.97 -4.01
CA MET A 8 19.72 0.73 -4.58
C MET A 8 19.45 -0.77 -4.41
N GLY A 9 18.29 -1.10 -3.83
CA GLY A 9 17.92 -2.49 -3.59
C GLY A 9 17.54 -3.20 -4.90
N VAL A 10 17.39 -4.53 -4.87
CA VAL A 10 17.09 -5.36 -6.05
C VAL A 10 15.85 -4.88 -6.80
N MET A 11 14.84 -4.36 -6.08
CA MET A 11 13.64 -3.80 -6.74
C MET A 11 13.95 -2.50 -7.48
N ALA A 12 14.81 -1.64 -6.92
CA ALA A 12 15.18 -0.36 -7.53
C ALA A 12 15.99 -0.53 -8.81
N ASP A 13 16.89 -1.52 -8.87
CA ASP A 13 17.65 -1.86 -10.08
C ASP A 13 16.72 -2.28 -11.25
N ARG A 14 15.55 -2.81 -10.91
CA ARG A 14 14.49 -3.22 -11.84
C ARG A 14 13.42 -2.14 -12.08
N LYS A 15 13.61 -0.94 -11.52
CA LYS A 15 12.63 0.16 -11.53
C LYS A 15 11.27 -0.21 -10.91
N LEU A 16 11.26 -1.14 -9.97
CA LEU A 16 10.08 -1.57 -9.23
C LEU A 16 9.97 -0.78 -7.92
N LEU A 17 8.74 -0.47 -7.52
CA LEU A 17 8.46 0.21 -6.26
C LEU A 17 8.54 -0.76 -5.08
N THR A 18 9.18 -0.30 -4.01
CA THR A 18 9.16 -0.89 -2.66
C THR A 18 8.18 -0.13 -1.77
N ALA A 19 7.86 -0.63 -0.57
CA ALA A 19 7.09 0.15 0.40
C ALA A 19 7.75 1.52 0.70
N ARG A 20 9.09 1.56 0.82
CA ARG A 20 9.84 2.80 1.12
C ARG A 20 9.75 3.82 -0.01
N SER A 21 10.00 3.39 -1.25
CA SER A 21 9.98 4.30 -2.40
C SER A 21 8.56 4.74 -2.74
N ALA A 22 7.58 3.85 -2.59
CA ALA A 22 6.17 4.19 -2.74
C ALA A 22 5.74 5.23 -1.71
N ALA A 23 6.04 5.03 -0.42
CA ALA A 23 5.67 5.99 0.61
C ALA A 23 6.31 7.37 0.41
N ALA A 24 7.57 7.40 -0.03
CA ALA A 24 8.27 8.63 -0.35
C ALA A 24 7.66 9.36 -1.56
N ALA A 25 7.25 8.64 -2.60
CA ALA A 25 6.60 9.21 -3.79
C ALA A 25 5.17 9.68 -3.48
N ILE A 26 4.38 8.86 -2.78
CA ILE A 26 3.02 9.20 -2.33
C ILE A 26 3.04 10.50 -1.52
N ARG A 27 4.00 10.66 -0.61
CA ARG A 27 4.16 11.89 0.17
C ARG A 27 4.31 13.14 -0.71
N ILE A 28 5.02 13.03 -1.82
CA ILE A 28 5.22 14.15 -2.75
C ILE A 28 3.89 14.51 -3.42
N GLU A 29 3.16 13.51 -3.92
CA GLU A 29 1.87 13.75 -4.59
C GLU A 29 0.81 14.29 -3.62
N LEU A 30 0.75 13.77 -2.39
CA LEU A 30 -0.17 14.26 -1.36
C LEU A 30 0.17 15.69 -0.92
N ALA A 31 1.45 16.07 -0.87
CA ALA A 31 1.84 17.44 -0.61
C ALA A 31 1.43 18.41 -1.73
N ALA A 32 1.15 17.89 -2.93
CA ALA A 32 0.62 18.62 -4.08
C ALA A 32 -0.92 18.51 -4.22
N ASP A 33 -1.60 17.92 -3.23
CA ASP A 33 -3.05 17.65 -3.24
C ASP A 33 -3.52 16.73 -4.39
N ASP A 34 -2.61 15.87 -4.91
CA ASP A 34 -2.92 14.90 -5.97
C ASP A 34 -3.15 13.49 -5.38
N GLU A 35 -4.32 13.30 -4.74
CA GLU A 35 -4.71 12.01 -4.18
C GLU A 35 -4.82 10.92 -5.27
N ALA A 36 -5.19 11.28 -6.50
CA ALA A 36 -5.29 10.33 -7.60
C ALA A 36 -3.91 9.77 -7.99
N ALA A 37 -2.87 10.62 -8.05
CA ALA A 37 -1.50 10.17 -8.26
C ALA A 37 -0.99 9.31 -7.11
N ALA A 38 -1.31 9.68 -5.86
CA ALA A 38 -0.99 8.87 -4.68
C ALA A 38 -1.62 7.46 -4.75
N ILE A 39 -2.88 7.35 -5.16
CA ILE A 39 -3.57 6.06 -5.35
C ILE A 39 -2.86 5.24 -6.43
N ARG A 40 -2.52 5.83 -7.58
CA ARG A 40 -1.79 5.13 -8.65
C ARG A 40 -0.47 4.55 -8.16
N LEU A 41 0.31 5.32 -7.40
CA LEU A 41 1.58 4.87 -6.83
C LEU A 41 1.41 3.72 -5.83
N ALA A 42 0.36 3.77 -5.00
CA ALA A 42 0.03 2.69 -4.07
C ALA A 42 -0.37 1.40 -4.83
N THR A 43 -1.23 1.51 -5.84
CA THR A 43 -1.60 0.39 -6.72
C THR A 43 -0.38 -0.21 -7.42
N GLU A 44 0.49 0.62 -7.99
CA GLU A 44 1.69 0.15 -8.68
C GLU A 44 2.65 -0.57 -7.72
N ALA A 45 2.87 -0.04 -6.52
CA ALA A 45 3.71 -0.69 -5.51
C ALA A 45 3.15 -2.05 -5.07
N LEU A 46 1.84 -2.13 -4.84
CA LEU A 46 1.20 -3.37 -4.41
C LEU A 46 1.16 -4.41 -5.54
N ALA A 47 1.00 -3.97 -6.79
CA ALA A 47 1.17 -4.84 -7.94
C ALA A 47 2.62 -5.36 -8.07
N HIS A 48 3.63 -4.54 -7.78
CA HIS A 48 5.03 -4.99 -7.73
C HIS A 48 5.27 -6.03 -6.63
N LEU A 49 4.72 -5.85 -5.42
CA LEU A 49 4.73 -6.90 -4.40
C LEU A 49 3.99 -8.15 -4.90
N ALA A 50 2.83 -7.98 -5.55
CA ALA A 50 2.02 -9.05 -6.10
C ALA A 50 2.71 -9.89 -7.17
N ARG A 51 3.71 -9.31 -7.85
CA ARG A 51 4.51 -9.97 -8.89
C ARG A 51 5.90 -10.37 -8.44
N ALA A 52 6.34 -9.97 -7.24
CA ALA A 52 7.61 -10.40 -6.66
C ALA A 52 7.64 -11.93 -6.52
N THR A 53 8.65 -12.57 -7.11
CA THR A 53 8.79 -14.04 -7.13
C THR A 53 9.95 -14.53 -6.28
N THR A 54 10.89 -13.66 -5.93
CA THR A 54 12.06 -14.03 -5.13
C THR A 54 11.94 -13.56 -3.68
N SER A 55 12.59 -14.28 -2.77
CA SER A 55 12.67 -13.85 -1.36
C SER A 55 13.40 -12.51 -1.22
N GLU A 56 14.39 -12.22 -2.07
CA GLU A 56 15.14 -10.96 -2.04
C GLU A 56 14.27 -9.75 -2.41
N GLU A 57 13.41 -9.89 -3.42
CA GLU A 57 12.44 -8.86 -3.81
C GLU A 57 11.45 -8.58 -2.70
N ILE A 58 10.87 -9.64 -2.11
CA ILE A 58 9.94 -9.52 -1.00
C ILE A 58 10.64 -8.82 0.17
N GLN A 59 11.86 -9.24 0.53
CA GLN A 59 12.61 -8.63 1.63
C GLN A 59 12.97 -7.16 1.38
N ASP A 60 13.29 -6.76 0.15
CA ASP A 60 13.55 -5.36 -0.17
C ASP A 60 12.27 -4.51 -0.17
N PHE A 61 11.15 -5.06 -0.66
CA PHE A 61 9.83 -4.42 -0.60
C PHE A 61 9.41 -4.11 0.83
N VAL A 62 9.51 -5.11 1.72
CA VAL A 62 8.89 -5.10 3.06
C VAL A 62 9.73 -4.42 4.14
N ARG A 63 10.87 -3.82 3.78
CA ARG A 63 11.62 -2.94 4.68
C ARG A 63 10.76 -1.72 5.04
N ALA A 64 10.75 -1.38 6.32
CA ALA A 64 9.84 -0.37 6.88
C ALA A 64 9.93 0.98 6.12
N PRO A 65 8.79 1.52 5.65
CA PRO A 65 8.71 2.84 5.04
C PRO A 65 8.74 3.96 6.09
N GLY A 66 9.08 5.17 5.65
CA GLY A 66 8.68 6.37 6.39
C GLY A 66 7.21 6.69 6.13
N SER A 67 6.61 7.55 6.94
CA SER A 67 5.23 8.00 6.72
C SER A 67 5.08 8.76 5.39
N THR A 68 3.94 8.54 4.75
CA THR A 68 3.44 9.31 3.60
C THR A 68 3.00 10.72 3.99
N GLY A 69 2.81 10.99 5.29
CA GLY A 69 2.20 12.22 5.79
C GLY A 69 0.67 12.15 5.87
N ASP A 70 0.04 11.07 5.38
CA ASP A 70 -1.40 10.83 5.49
C ASP A 70 -1.66 9.43 6.08
N GLN A 71 -2.38 9.40 7.21
CA GLN A 71 -2.69 8.16 7.92
C GLN A 71 -3.46 7.16 7.05
N ARG A 72 -4.29 7.64 6.11
CA ARG A 72 -5.07 6.80 5.18
C ARG A 72 -4.15 5.94 4.33
N PHE A 73 -3.15 6.56 3.71
CA PHE A 73 -2.18 5.88 2.85
C PHE A 73 -1.19 5.01 3.65
N ASP A 74 -0.76 5.47 4.83
CA ASP A 74 0.09 4.66 5.71
C ASP A 74 -0.61 3.36 6.13
N THR A 75 -1.88 3.47 6.54
CA THR A 75 -2.69 2.32 6.97
C THR A 75 -2.99 1.39 5.81
N LEU A 76 -3.28 1.93 4.63
CA LEU A 76 -3.52 1.16 3.41
C LEU A 76 -2.29 0.33 3.01
N LEU A 77 -1.13 0.98 2.90
CA LEU A 77 0.11 0.31 2.49
C LEU A 77 0.49 -0.80 3.47
N ALA A 78 0.40 -0.52 4.77
CA ALA A 78 0.61 -1.50 5.83
C ALA A 78 -0.36 -2.69 5.70
N THR A 79 -1.66 -2.40 5.61
CA THR A 79 -2.71 -3.43 5.65
C THR A 79 -2.68 -4.34 4.42
N LEU A 80 -2.51 -3.76 3.23
CA LEU A 80 -2.43 -4.54 1.98
C LEU A 80 -1.13 -5.33 1.89
N THR A 81 0.00 -4.78 2.36
CA THR A 81 1.26 -5.54 2.46
C THR A 81 1.09 -6.75 3.39
N ARG A 82 0.49 -6.56 4.58
CA ARG A 82 0.19 -7.65 5.52
C ARG A 82 -0.69 -8.72 4.89
N LEU A 83 -1.77 -8.32 4.25
CA LEU A 83 -2.72 -9.22 3.62
C LEU A 83 -2.01 -10.10 2.58
N HIS A 84 -1.26 -9.46 1.68
CA HIS A 84 -0.58 -10.12 0.58
C HIS A 84 0.51 -11.10 1.03
N LEU A 85 1.26 -10.74 2.07
CA LEU A 85 2.26 -11.63 2.66
C LEU A 85 1.62 -12.81 3.39
N SER A 86 0.52 -12.56 4.11
CA SER A 86 -0.20 -13.60 4.85
C SER A 86 -0.79 -14.66 3.91
N GLU A 87 -1.37 -14.24 2.79
CA GLU A 87 -1.92 -15.15 1.76
C GLU A 87 -0.84 -16.03 1.12
N ARG A 88 0.40 -15.56 1.09
CA ARG A 88 1.58 -16.29 0.59
C ARG A 88 2.27 -17.15 1.65
N GLY A 89 1.85 -17.09 2.91
CA GLY A 89 2.59 -17.70 4.02
C GLY A 89 3.98 -17.09 4.25
N ALA A 90 4.22 -15.87 3.77
CA ALA A 90 5.50 -15.17 3.92
C ALA A 90 5.58 -14.44 5.29
N PRO A 91 6.78 -14.21 5.84
CA PRO A 91 6.93 -13.44 7.07
C PRO A 91 6.34 -12.03 6.96
N VAL A 92 5.49 -11.68 7.92
CA VAL A 92 4.81 -10.38 7.98
C VAL A 92 5.59 -9.43 8.90
N PRO A 93 6.07 -8.27 8.42
CA PRO A 93 6.77 -7.30 9.26
C PRO A 93 5.86 -6.63 10.29
N GLU A 94 6.43 -6.27 11.44
CA GLU A 94 5.70 -5.59 12.53
C GLU A 94 5.08 -4.25 12.09
N TRP A 95 5.79 -3.45 11.29
CA TRP A 95 5.30 -2.14 10.82
C TRP A 95 3.98 -2.22 10.04
N THR A 96 3.62 -3.41 9.54
CA THR A 96 2.36 -3.63 8.84
C THR A 96 1.15 -3.73 9.78
N ASP A 97 1.34 -3.68 11.10
CA ASP A 97 0.24 -3.52 12.07
C ASP A 97 -0.08 -2.05 12.37
N ALA A 98 -0.44 -1.31 11.32
CA ALA A 98 -0.85 0.09 11.47
C ALA A 98 -2.21 0.19 12.19
N PRO A 99 -2.47 1.25 12.99
CA PRO A 99 -3.77 1.43 13.64
C PRO A 99 -4.92 1.60 12.63
N PRO A 100 -6.17 1.29 13.00
CA PRO A 100 -7.33 1.57 12.15
C PRO A 100 -7.52 3.08 11.95
N LEU A 101 -8.16 3.45 10.84
CA LEU A 101 -8.56 4.85 10.60
C LEU A 101 -9.68 5.27 11.55
N ALA A 102 -9.72 6.54 11.92
CA ALA A 102 -10.78 7.08 12.79
C ALA A 102 -12.16 7.09 12.13
N ARG A 103 -12.19 7.15 10.79
CA ARG A 103 -13.39 7.13 9.96
C ARG A 103 -13.19 6.17 8.80
N GLU A 104 -14.29 5.58 8.35
CA GLU A 104 -14.29 4.75 7.15
C GLU A 104 -13.85 5.55 5.94
N TRP A 105 -12.94 4.96 5.17
CA TRP A 105 -12.37 5.55 3.97
C TRP A 105 -12.53 4.61 2.79
N LEU A 106 -12.97 5.19 1.67
CA LEU A 106 -13.13 4.54 0.39
C LEU A 106 -12.18 5.26 -0.59
N PRO A 107 -11.02 4.67 -0.90
CA PRO A 107 -10.01 5.33 -1.73
C PRO A 107 -10.55 5.72 -3.11
N GLY A 108 -10.29 6.96 -3.53
CA GLY A 108 -10.66 7.45 -4.86
C GLY A 108 -12.15 7.77 -5.05
N ALA A 109 -12.98 7.62 -4.03
CA ALA A 109 -14.36 8.07 -4.10
C ALA A 109 -14.44 9.59 -4.16
N THR A 110 -15.08 10.12 -5.20
CA THR A 110 -15.44 11.52 -5.31
C THR A 110 -16.94 11.68 -5.10
N GLY A 111 -17.34 12.63 -4.24
CA GLY A 111 -18.75 12.85 -3.90
C GLY A 111 -19.34 11.79 -2.96
N GLU A 112 -20.67 11.76 -2.87
CA GLU A 112 -21.41 10.82 -2.03
C GLU A 112 -21.69 9.52 -2.82
N PRO A 113 -21.12 8.37 -2.40
CA PRO A 113 -21.33 7.12 -3.10
C PRO A 113 -22.73 6.55 -2.89
N VAL A 114 -23.26 5.90 -3.92
CA VAL A 114 -24.60 5.28 -3.90
C VAL A 114 -24.65 4.18 -2.83
N PRO A 115 -25.66 4.16 -1.93
CA PRO A 115 -25.73 3.22 -0.81
C PRO A 115 -25.66 1.73 -1.20
N GLU A 116 -26.34 1.36 -2.29
CA GLU A 116 -26.36 -0.01 -2.81
C GLU A 116 -24.96 -0.44 -3.28
N TRP A 117 -24.22 0.46 -3.92
CA TRP A 117 -22.85 0.20 -4.35
C TRP A 117 -21.89 0.08 -3.15
N LEU A 118 -22.04 0.94 -2.13
CA LEU A 118 -21.29 0.80 -0.87
C LEU A 118 -21.52 -0.55 -0.20
N ALA A 119 -22.77 -1.04 -0.19
CA ALA A 119 -23.09 -2.34 0.37
C ALA A 119 -22.38 -3.47 -0.38
N ILE A 120 -22.30 -3.39 -1.71
CA ILE A 120 -21.55 -4.34 -2.55
C ILE A 120 -20.06 -4.28 -2.24
N VAL A 121 -19.46 -3.08 -2.20
CA VAL A 121 -18.03 -2.92 -1.89
C VAL A 121 -17.72 -3.47 -0.50
N ARG A 122 -18.53 -3.13 0.50
CA ARG A 122 -18.35 -3.61 1.89
C ARG A 122 -18.44 -5.14 1.95
N ALA A 123 -19.40 -5.75 1.27
CA ALA A 123 -19.55 -7.21 1.23
C ALA A 123 -18.35 -7.92 0.57
N GLN A 124 -17.66 -7.25 -0.35
CA GLN A 124 -16.47 -7.76 -1.03
C GLN A 124 -15.15 -7.34 -0.37
N THR A 125 -15.20 -6.49 0.66
CA THR A 125 -14.01 -6.00 1.34
C THR A 125 -13.48 -7.07 2.30
N PRO A 126 -12.20 -7.49 2.18
CA PRO A 126 -11.57 -8.39 3.13
C PRO A 126 -11.71 -7.94 4.58
N ALA A 127 -11.91 -8.90 5.49
CA ALA A 127 -12.11 -8.62 6.92
C ALA A 127 -10.97 -7.79 7.54
N LEU A 128 -9.73 -7.95 7.06
CA LEU A 128 -8.61 -7.17 7.56
C LEU A 128 -8.71 -5.68 7.17
N LEU A 129 -9.17 -5.37 5.95
CA LEU A 129 -9.41 -3.98 5.52
C LEU A 129 -10.59 -3.36 6.26
N LEU A 130 -11.68 -4.11 6.44
CA LEU A 130 -12.83 -3.68 7.26
C LEU A 130 -12.41 -3.30 8.69
N ARG A 131 -11.58 -4.14 9.34
CA ARG A 131 -11.06 -3.84 10.69
C ARG A 131 -10.20 -2.57 10.75
N LYS A 132 -9.66 -2.12 9.62
CA LYS A 132 -8.85 -0.90 9.53
C LYS A 132 -9.66 0.30 9.00
N ASN A 133 -10.98 0.15 8.86
CA ASN A 133 -11.90 1.16 8.32
C ASN A 133 -11.55 1.55 6.87
N ILE A 134 -11.09 0.59 6.07
CA ILE A 134 -10.83 0.77 4.64
C ILE A 134 -11.84 -0.06 3.86
N LEU A 135 -12.64 0.59 3.01
CA LEU A 135 -13.52 -0.06 2.05
C LEU A 135 -12.83 -0.15 0.70
N SER A 136 -12.40 -1.35 0.34
CA SER A 136 -11.81 -1.62 -0.98
C SER A 136 -11.67 -3.11 -1.22
N ARG A 137 -11.60 -3.53 -2.47
CA ARG A 137 -11.33 -4.92 -2.84
C ARG A 137 -9.84 -5.07 -3.10
N VAL A 138 -9.25 -6.21 -2.77
CA VAL A 138 -7.80 -6.45 -3.01
C VAL A 138 -7.43 -6.26 -4.47
N GLN A 139 -8.29 -6.76 -5.37
CA GLN A 139 -8.11 -6.67 -6.82
C GLN A 139 -7.98 -5.24 -7.35
N ASP A 140 -8.50 -4.23 -6.63
CA ASP A 140 -8.37 -2.82 -7.00
C ASP A 140 -6.89 -2.33 -6.87
N TRP A 141 -6.04 -3.10 -6.19
CA TRP A 141 -4.65 -2.75 -5.88
C TRP A 141 -3.58 -3.63 -6.53
N THR A 142 -3.99 -4.69 -7.23
CA THR A 142 -3.04 -5.68 -7.78
C THR A 142 -3.16 -5.87 -9.30
N ALA A 143 -3.99 -5.07 -9.97
CA ALA A 143 -4.36 -5.25 -11.39
C ALA A 143 -3.44 -4.52 -12.41
N ALA A 144 -2.20 -4.17 -12.05
CA ALA A 144 -1.29 -3.44 -12.95
C ALA A 144 -0.64 -4.31 -14.04
#